data_AF-A0A847I4X6-F1
#
_entry.id   AF-A0A847I4X6-F1
#
_cell.length_a   1.000
_cell.length_b   1.000
_cell.length_c   1.000
_cell.angle_alpha   90.00
_cell.angle_beta   90.00
_cell.angle_gamma   90.00
#
_symmetry.space_group_name_H-M   'P 1'
#
loop_
_entity.id
_entity.type
_entity.pdbx_description
1 polymer ?
#
loop_
_entity_poly.entity_id
_entity_poly.type
_entity_poly.pdbx_seq_one_letter_code
_entity_poly.pdbx_strand_id
1 'polypeptide(L)'
;MTSDIGFGGFLSDRATLRVCADLAGPGVTTWNDRAMWVGTRESLQLAVRTGMQAPDCAPGVTLQYPDMVGHNDAGQLTFRAGLRGPGVTSLNRFGRWMFDPGVGLIKIAREGDPVPWFGGAQSWEVIGGSLGTINAFGLTGESGAIQGEGVTAENNAVAVVGEPGNLQVLAREGDPVPEAGAGVRMAGFGIFWVNNRSDVLYGVMLAGPGITSSNQWCVHFGPIGAARMILRDGDRAPGFPDGFTVTALRNMSVSSAMNDVGDIVGPSCIQGPGVIEGVNHVVLWMRHHVLKRWIPLLRSGDLIEGRNIYAGYELDFAMLSGGGADGWPQNLNDRGVVVKRIPFTDGTYGIYRLSPILADADRDGDLDSDDWALQPACLEAVGAALSQECRAFDLNDDGHLDLVDVGMLQELFQDRP
;
A
#
# COMPACT_ATOMS: atom_id res chain seq x y z
N MET A 1 -18.08 -12.51 17.46
CA MET A 1 -17.63 -13.31 16.31
C MET A 1 -16.29 -13.90 16.70
N THR A 2 -16.27 -15.20 16.99
CA THR A 2 -15.05 -15.97 17.22
C THR A 2 -14.22 -15.90 15.94
N SER A 3 -13.05 -15.28 15.98
CA SER A 3 -12.08 -15.47 14.90
C SER A 3 -11.57 -16.90 15.02
N ASP A 4 -12.29 -17.81 14.35
CA ASP A 4 -11.76 -19.11 13.97
C ASP A 4 -10.55 -18.79 13.10
N ILE A 5 -9.35 -18.90 13.68
CA ILE A 5 -8.14 -19.03 12.87
C ILE A 5 -8.13 -20.49 12.42
N GLY A 6 -9.15 -20.87 11.63
CA GLY A 6 -9.17 -22.13 10.91
C GLY A 6 -7.85 -22.29 10.16
N PHE A 7 -7.43 -23.53 9.97
CA PHE A 7 -6.16 -23.85 9.29
C PHE A 7 -5.95 -22.95 8.07
N GLY A 8 -4.99 -22.02 8.18
CA GLY A 8 -4.77 -20.97 7.19
C GLY A 8 -3.30 -20.96 6.80
N GLY A 9 -3.02 -21.24 5.53
CA GLY A 9 -1.68 -21.22 4.95
C GLY A 9 -1.54 -20.03 4.00
N PHE A 10 -0.45 -19.27 4.15
CA PHE A 10 -0.04 -18.21 3.24
C PHE A 10 1.35 -18.58 2.70
N LEU A 11 1.60 -18.26 1.42
CA LEU A 11 2.85 -18.54 0.74
C LEU A 11 3.39 -17.22 0.19
N SER A 12 4.66 -16.91 0.45
CA SER A 12 5.33 -15.76 -0.17
C SER A 12 5.96 -16.13 -1.52
N ASP A 13 6.50 -15.14 -2.22
CA ASP A 13 7.10 -15.30 -3.55
C ASP A 13 8.37 -16.16 -3.53
N ARG A 14 9.09 -16.18 -2.40
CA ARG A 14 10.21 -17.11 -2.13
C ARG A 14 9.80 -18.43 -1.49
N ALA A 15 8.54 -18.79 -1.60
CA ALA A 15 7.97 -20.03 -1.07
C ALA A 15 8.14 -20.18 0.46
N THR A 16 8.19 -19.06 1.17
CA THR A 16 8.10 -19.08 2.63
C THR A 16 6.64 -19.27 3.02
N LEU A 17 6.40 -20.22 3.92
CA LEU A 17 5.08 -20.56 4.43
C LEU A 17 4.83 -19.84 5.73
N ARG A 18 3.62 -19.29 5.89
CA ARG A 18 3.02 -18.99 7.18
C ARG A 18 1.84 -19.92 7.39
N VAL A 19 1.82 -20.63 8.52
CA VAL A 19 0.73 -21.54 8.89
C VAL A 19 0.14 -21.12 10.23
N CYS A 20 -1.19 -20.99 10.31
CA CYS A 20 -1.91 -20.80 11.57
C CYS A 20 -2.71 -22.06 11.91
N ALA A 21 -2.68 -22.50 13.17
CA ALA A 21 -3.49 -23.62 13.62
C ALA A 21 -3.91 -23.51 15.09
N ASP A 22 -5.09 -24.07 15.37
CA ASP A 22 -5.50 -24.45 16.72
C ASP A 22 -4.83 -25.79 17.09
N LEU A 23 -4.31 -25.86 18.32
CA LEU A 23 -3.60 -26.96 18.91
C LEU A 23 -4.54 -27.72 19.84
N ALA A 24 -4.35 -29.04 19.91
CA ALA A 24 -5.01 -29.90 20.89
C ALA A 24 -4.02 -30.93 21.43
N GLY A 25 -4.31 -31.47 22.62
CA GLY A 25 -3.51 -32.51 23.25
C GLY A 25 -3.11 -32.19 24.70
N PRO A 26 -2.33 -33.08 25.35
CA PRO A 26 -1.91 -32.89 26.73
C PRO A 26 -1.19 -31.55 26.95
N GLY A 27 -1.58 -30.81 27.98
CA GLY A 27 -0.99 -29.50 28.31
C GLY A 27 -1.45 -28.34 27.41
N VAL A 28 -2.31 -28.60 26.41
CA VAL A 28 -3.00 -27.56 25.66
C VAL A 28 -4.30 -27.18 26.37
N THR A 29 -4.53 -25.88 26.48
CA THR A 29 -5.66 -25.23 27.12
C THR A 29 -6.15 -24.13 26.19
N THR A 30 -7.33 -23.57 26.46
CA THR A 30 -7.86 -22.42 25.70
C THR A 30 -7.03 -21.13 25.80
N TRP A 31 -5.95 -21.13 26.57
CA TRP A 31 -5.03 -20.00 26.73
C TRP A 31 -3.69 -20.20 26.00
N ASN A 32 -3.44 -21.40 25.45
CA ASN A 32 -2.22 -21.72 24.73
C ASN A 32 -2.47 -22.63 23.51
N ASP A 33 -3.68 -22.60 22.97
CA ASP A 33 -4.15 -23.43 21.88
C ASP A 33 -3.94 -22.81 20.49
N ARG A 34 -3.44 -21.58 20.34
CA ARG A 34 -3.23 -20.98 19.02
C ARG A 34 -1.76 -20.82 18.74
N ALA A 35 -1.32 -21.23 17.55
CA ALA A 35 0.06 -21.07 17.14
C ALA A 35 0.18 -20.67 15.67
N MET A 36 1.29 -20.00 15.38
CA MET A 36 1.72 -19.65 14.04
C MET A 36 3.14 -20.14 13.81
N TRP A 37 3.34 -20.76 12.66
CA TRP A 37 4.63 -21.23 12.19
C TRP A 37 5.03 -20.48 10.94
N VAL A 38 6.33 -20.29 10.75
CA VAL A 38 6.91 -19.68 9.56
C VAL A 38 8.16 -20.42 9.10
N GLY A 39 8.43 -20.41 7.81
CA GLY A 39 9.66 -20.97 7.25
C GLY A 39 9.44 -21.68 5.93
N THR A 40 10.45 -22.39 5.44
CA THR A 40 10.31 -23.21 4.23
C THR A 40 9.52 -24.48 4.54
N ARG A 41 9.06 -25.17 3.51
CA ARG A 41 8.39 -26.48 3.64
C ARG A 41 9.22 -27.47 4.47
N GLU A 42 10.54 -27.46 4.27
CA GLU A 42 11.47 -28.36 4.95
C GLU A 42 11.93 -27.82 6.34
N SER A 43 11.63 -26.57 6.67
CA SER A 43 12.11 -25.91 7.89
C SER A 43 11.08 -24.96 8.50
N LEU A 44 9.87 -25.47 8.79
CA LEU A 44 8.88 -24.72 9.56
C LEU A 44 9.33 -24.55 11.01
N GLN A 45 9.29 -23.31 11.49
CA GLN A 45 9.64 -22.93 12.86
C GLN A 45 8.42 -22.35 13.56
N LEU A 46 8.28 -22.63 14.85
CA LEU A 46 7.22 -22.03 15.67
C LEU A 46 7.56 -20.56 15.91
N ALA A 47 6.80 -19.65 15.30
CA ALA A 47 7.00 -18.22 15.41
C ALA A 47 6.38 -17.66 16.69
N VAL A 48 5.11 -17.98 16.93
CA VAL A 48 4.37 -17.54 18.11
C VAL A 48 3.28 -18.53 18.50
N ARG A 49 3.02 -18.62 19.80
CA ARG A 49 1.92 -19.40 20.38
C ARG A 49 1.29 -18.60 21.51
N THR A 50 -0.02 -18.67 21.65
CA THR A 50 -0.70 -18.11 22.82
C THR A 50 -0.12 -18.70 24.10
N GLY A 51 0.00 -17.89 25.14
CA GLY A 51 0.65 -18.29 26.39
C GLY A 51 2.19 -18.24 26.38
N MET A 52 2.85 -17.94 25.25
CA MET A 52 4.28 -17.60 25.26
C MET A 52 4.52 -16.30 26.04
N GLN A 53 5.66 -16.21 26.72
CA GLN A 53 6.12 -14.96 27.34
C GLN A 53 6.23 -13.87 26.28
N ALA A 54 5.61 -12.71 26.54
CA ALA A 54 5.77 -11.54 25.70
C ALA A 54 7.17 -10.93 25.94
N PRO A 55 7.97 -10.69 24.89
CA PRO A 55 9.25 -9.99 25.03
C PRO A 55 9.09 -8.61 25.66
N ASP A 56 10.11 -8.19 26.39
CA ASP A 56 10.18 -6.88 27.07
C ASP A 56 8.99 -6.58 27.99
N CYS A 57 8.38 -7.63 28.54
CA CYS A 57 7.34 -7.57 29.54
C CYS A 57 7.80 -8.30 30.82
N ALA A 58 7.15 -8.01 31.95
CA ALA A 58 7.45 -8.69 33.20
C ALA A 58 7.25 -10.22 33.08
N PRO A 59 7.98 -11.04 33.86
CA PRO A 59 7.79 -12.49 33.89
C PRO A 59 6.33 -12.87 34.16
N GLY A 60 5.79 -13.78 33.35
CA GLY A 60 4.40 -14.24 33.44
C GLY A 60 3.38 -13.40 32.65
N VAL A 61 3.84 -12.34 31.96
CA VAL A 61 3.03 -11.64 30.95
C VAL A 61 3.16 -12.38 29.63
N THR A 62 2.04 -12.91 29.13
CA THR A 62 1.99 -13.78 27.96
C THR A 62 1.15 -13.20 26.84
N LEU A 63 1.49 -13.61 25.60
CA LEU A 63 0.79 -13.26 24.38
C LEU A 63 -0.55 -14.00 24.30
N GLN A 64 -1.59 -13.29 23.86
CA GLN A 64 -2.93 -13.84 23.66
C GLN A 64 -3.54 -13.30 22.36
N TYR A 65 -4.32 -14.13 21.65
CA TYR A 65 -5.05 -13.73 20.44
C TYR A 65 -4.19 -13.00 19.38
N PRO A 66 -3.12 -13.63 18.86
CA PRO A 66 -2.37 -13.01 17.76
C PRO A 66 -3.29 -12.80 16.55
N ASP A 67 -3.31 -11.56 16.03
CA ASP A 67 -4.10 -11.11 14.90
C ASP A 67 -3.32 -10.11 14.03
N MET A 68 -3.95 -9.59 12.96
CA MET A 68 -3.37 -8.59 12.05
C MET A 68 -1.94 -8.93 11.61
N VAL A 69 -1.80 -10.12 11.05
CA VAL A 69 -0.49 -10.74 10.82
C VAL A 69 0.00 -10.43 9.42
N GLY A 70 1.18 -9.80 9.34
CA GLY A 70 2.00 -9.74 8.15
C GLY A 70 3.05 -10.85 8.15
N HIS A 71 3.51 -11.20 6.97
CA HIS A 71 4.54 -12.21 6.72
C HIS A 71 5.46 -11.66 5.64
N ASN A 72 6.69 -12.13 5.46
CA ASN A 72 7.48 -11.76 4.28
C ASN A 72 8.35 -12.91 3.75
N ASP A 73 9.00 -12.65 2.61
CA ASP A 73 9.96 -13.56 1.97
C ASP A 73 11.14 -14.00 2.86
N ALA A 74 11.53 -13.19 3.85
CA ALA A 74 12.56 -13.54 4.81
C ALA A 74 12.08 -14.49 5.92
N GLY A 75 10.79 -14.87 5.91
CA GLY A 75 10.18 -15.67 6.97
C GLY A 75 9.99 -14.91 8.27
N GLN A 76 9.98 -13.58 8.20
CA GLN A 76 9.58 -12.75 9.33
C GLN A 76 8.05 -12.67 9.38
N LEU A 77 7.50 -12.52 10.58
CA LEU A 77 6.09 -12.24 10.80
C LEU A 77 5.93 -10.98 11.62
N THR A 78 5.01 -10.10 11.29
CA THR A 78 4.53 -9.05 12.19
C THR A 78 3.13 -9.41 12.64
N PHE A 79 2.78 -9.13 13.90
CA PHE A 79 1.44 -9.43 14.40
C PHE A 79 1.11 -8.55 15.59
N ARG A 80 -0.18 -8.25 15.74
CA ARG A 80 -0.71 -7.69 16.98
C ARG A 80 -1.11 -8.83 17.90
N ALA A 81 -0.99 -8.61 19.20
CA ALA A 81 -1.52 -9.55 20.19
C ALA A 81 -2.05 -8.80 21.42
N GLY A 82 -3.04 -9.42 22.06
CA GLY A 82 -3.38 -9.11 23.44
C GLY A 82 -2.32 -9.65 24.41
N LEU A 83 -2.33 -9.12 25.63
CA LEU A 83 -1.48 -9.52 26.72
C LEU A 83 -2.33 -9.97 27.90
N ARG A 84 -1.79 -10.93 28.66
CA ARG A 84 -2.36 -11.40 29.93
C ARG A 84 -1.24 -11.63 30.93
N GLY A 85 -1.46 -11.28 32.19
CA GLY A 85 -0.50 -11.58 33.25
C GLY A 85 -0.43 -10.48 34.31
N PRO A 86 0.55 -10.55 35.22
CA PRO A 86 0.75 -9.55 36.26
C PRO A 86 0.92 -8.14 35.66
N GLY A 87 0.21 -7.16 36.23
CA GLY A 87 0.33 -5.75 35.82
C GLY A 87 -0.29 -5.41 34.46
N VAL A 88 -0.90 -6.36 33.76
CA VAL A 88 -1.68 -6.08 32.55
C VAL A 88 -3.04 -5.50 32.93
N THR A 89 -3.36 -4.34 32.37
CA THR A 89 -4.60 -3.58 32.59
C THR A 89 -5.21 -3.21 31.24
N SER A 90 -6.38 -2.56 31.24
CA SER A 90 -6.98 -2.06 29.99
C SER A 90 -6.15 -1.02 29.26
N LEU A 91 -5.15 -0.41 29.91
CA LEU A 91 -4.30 0.65 29.36
C LEU A 91 -2.98 0.15 28.76
N ASN A 92 -2.68 -1.15 28.84
CA ASN A 92 -1.39 -1.70 28.40
C ASN A 92 -1.49 -3.16 27.88
N ARG A 93 -2.67 -3.53 27.38
CA ARG A 93 -3.04 -4.92 27.08
C ARG A 93 -2.84 -5.33 25.64
N PHE A 94 -2.52 -4.41 24.74
CA PHE A 94 -2.14 -4.76 23.37
C PHE A 94 -0.69 -4.36 23.07
N GLY A 95 -0.05 -5.16 22.24
CA GLY A 95 1.23 -4.84 21.60
C GLY A 95 1.27 -5.22 20.12
N ARG A 96 2.33 -4.78 19.46
CA ARG A 96 2.77 -5.21 18.14
C ARG A 96 4.14 -5.86 18.29
N TRP A 97 4.30 -7.02 17.67
CA TRP A 97 5.54 -7.78 17.70
C TRP A 97 5.93 -8.21 16.30
N MET A 98 7.22 -8.50 16.16
CA MET A 98 7.79 -9.23 15.05
C MET A 98 8.34 -10.56 15.56
N PHE A 99 8.22 -11.61 14.75
CA PHE A 99 9.08 -12.77 14.82
C PHE A 99 10.09 -12.70 13.69
N ASP A 100 11.36 -12.80 14.01
CA ASP A 100 12.46 -12.94 13.06
C ASP A 100 13.14 -14.31 13.26
N PRO A 101 13.34 -15.15 12.23
CA PRO A 101 13.95 -16.47 12.40
C PRO A 101 15.38 -16.46 12.96
N GLY A 102 16.13 -15.38 12.76
CA GLY A 102 17.50 -15.21 13.25
C GLY A 102 17.60 -14.62 14.66
N VAL A 103 16.57 -13.90 15.12
CA VAL A 103 16.58 -13.18 16.41
C VAL A 103 15.54 -13.71 17.42
N GLY A 104 14.37 -14.15 16.95
CA GLY A 104 13.22 -14.53 17.76
C GLY A 104 12.15 -13.44 17.82
N LEU A 105 11.41 -13.38 18.92
CA LEU A 105 10.34 -12.40 19.10
C LEU A 105 10.89 -11.03 19.53
N ILE A 106 10.48 -9.98 18.83
CA ILE A 106 10.89 -8.59 19.02
C ILE A 106 9.64 -7.74 19.29
N LYS A 107 9.67 -6.88 20.31
CA LYS A 107 8.59 -5.91 20.57
C LYS A 107 8.75 -4.70 19.65
N ILE A 108 7.69 -4.33 18.92
CA ILE A 108 7.64 -3.13 18.07
C ILE A 108 7.03 -1.96 18.86
N ALA A 109 5.84 -2.17 19.42
CA ALA A 109 5.11 -1.17 20.19
C ALA A 109 4.18 -1.84 21.21
N ARG A 110 3.81 -1.12 22.27
CA ARG A 110 2.83 -1.58 23.26
C ARG A 110 2.08 -0.39 23.82
N GLU A 111 0.78 -0.58 24.06
CA GLU A 111 -0.01 0.38 24.83
C GLU A 111 0.65 0.68 26.18
N GLY A 112 0.69 1.96 26.54
CA GLY A 112 1.36 2.48 27.73
C GLY A 112 2.87 2.67 27.60
N ASP A 113 3.52 2.14 26.56
CA ASP A 113 4.95 2.39 26.34
C ASP A 113 5.17 3.85 25.86
N PRO A 114 6.28 4.49 26.26
CA PRO A 114 6.63 5.83 25.79
C PRO A 114 6.79 5.90 24.28
N VAL A 115 6.43 7.04 23.69
CA VAL A 115 6.71 7.35 22.27
C VAL A 115 7.89 8.33 22.19
N PRO A 116 9.11 7.85 21.85
CA PRO A 116 10.32 8.67 21.99
C PRO A 116 10.39 9.85 21.01
N TRP A 117 9.67 9.79 19.89
CA TRP A 117 9.71 10.79 18.81
C TRP A 117 9.13 12.15 19.18
N PHE A 118 8.39 12.23 20.29
CA PHE A 118 7.72 13.47 20.74
C PHE A 118 8.28 14.00 22.05
N GLY A 119 9.54 13.66 22.36
CA GLY A 119 10.22 14.09 23.60
C GLY A 119 9.96 13.18 24.81
N GLY A 120 9.31 12.02 24.60
CA GLY A 120 9.17 10.96 25.60
C GLY A 120 8.12 11.20 26.69
N ALA A 121 7.42 12.34 26.67
CA ALA A 121 6.36 12.66 27.64
C ALA A 121 5.00 12.03 27.29
N GLN A 122 4.84 11.53 26.06
CA GLN A 122 3.65 10.84 25.58
C GLN A 122 3.87 9.32 25.58
N SER A 123 2.75 8.58 25.55
CA SER A 123 2.72 7.12 25.46
C SER A 123 1.67 6.66 24.46
N TRP A 124 1.78 5.43 23.98
CA TRP A 124 0.70 4.79 23.22
C TRP A 124 -0.56 4.66 24.09
N GLU A 125 -1.67 5.23 23.64
CA GLU A 125 -3.00 5.00 24.23
C GLU A 125 -3.62 3.74 23.63
N VAL A 126 -3.59 3.65 22.30
CA VAL A 126 -4.17 2.57 21.51
C VAL A 126 -3.20 2.24 20.39
N ILE A 127 -3.05 0.95 20.10
CA ILE A 127 -2.33 0.46 18.92
C ILE A 127 -3.23 -0.46 18.09
N GLY A 128 -2.82 -0.75 16.86
CA GLY A 128 -3.54 -1.69 16.00
C GLY A 128 -4.23 -1.03 14.81
N GLY A 129 -3.79 0.17 14.42
CA GLY A 129 -4.32 0.86 13.25
C GLY A 129 -3.78 0.32 11.92
N SER A 130 -2.58 -0.30 11.91
CA SER A 130 -1.99 -0.86 10.70
C SER A 130 -2.18 -2.38 10.55
N LEU A 131 -2.43 -2.85 9.32
CA LEU A 131 -2.58 -4.26 8.97
C LEU A 131 -1.22 -4.93 8.78
N GLY A 132 -0.47 -5.17 9.86
CA GLY A 132 0.73 -6.03 9.81
C GLY A 132 1.77 -5.63 8.74
N THR A 133 1.91 -4.34 8.42
CA THR A 133 2.82 -3.87 7.36
C THR A 133 4.25 -4.41 7.56
N ILE A 134 4.79 -5.08 6.55
CA ILE A 134 6.19 -5.56 6.52
C ILE A 134 6.69 -5.69 5.08
N ASN A 135 7.93 -5.28 4.77
CA ASN A 135 8.60 -5.56 3.49
C ASN A 135 9.59 -6.73 3.61
N ALA A 136 10.24 -7.16 2.53
CA ALA A 136 11.17 -8.32 2.54
C ALA A 136 12.44 -8.11 3.39
N PHE A 137 12.75 -6.86 3.78
CA PHE A 137 13.90 -6.52 4.62
C PHE A 137 13.53 -6.36 6.11
N GLY A 138 12.26 -6.56 6.47
CA GLY A 138 11.79 -6.42 7.84
C GLY A 138 11.49 -4.98 8.25
N LEU A 139 11.42 -4.03 7.31
CA LEU A 139 10.81 -2.73 7.62
C LEU A 139 9.34 -2.96 7.91
N THR A 140 8.88 -2.41 9.01
CA THR A 140 7.53 -2.57 9.52
C THR A 140 7.00 -1.24 10.06
N GLY A 141 5.77 -1.23 10.54
CA GLY A 141 5.25 -0.07 11.20
C GLY A 141 4.01 -0.33 12.03
N GLU A 142 3.56 0.71 12.70
CA GLU A 142 2.37 0.73 13.54
C GLU A 142 1.64 2.06 13.35
N SER A 143 0.33 2.05 13.55
CA SER A 143 -0.43 3.28 13.76
C SER A 143 -1.39 3.13 14.93
N GLY A 144 -1.72 4.26 15.56
CA GLY A 144 -2.53 4.26 16.76
C GLY A 144 -2.73 5.65 17.32
N ALA A 145 -3.36 5.70 18.49
CA ALA A 145 -3.52 6.93 19.25
C ALA A 145 -2.43 7.01 20.33
N ILE A 146 -1.89 8.21 20.53
CA ILE A 146 -1.02 8.56 21.66
C ILE A 146 -1.81 9.36 22.69
N GLN A 147 -1.30 9.40 23.92
CA GLN A 147 -1.82 10.21 25.03
C GLN A 147 -0.65 10.87 25.77
N GLY A 148 -0.92 11.93 26.51
CA GLY A 148 0.06 12.64 27.33
C GLY A 148 -0.03 14.15 27.19
N GLU A 149 0.96 14.85 27.73
CA GLU A 149 1.00 16.31 27.67
C GLU A 149 1.07 16.81 26.22
N GLY A 150 0.25 17.83 25.91
CA GLY A 150 0.16 18.43 24.58
C GLY A 150 -0.60 17.62 23.54
N VAL A 151 -1.12 16.44 23.91
CA VAL A 151 -1.94 15.62 23.02
C VAL A 151 -3.42 16.00 23.14
N THR A 152 -4.06 16.25 22.01
CA THR A 152 -5.50 16.56 21.89
C THR A 152 -6.17 15.62 20.90
N ALA A 153 -7.49 15.68 20.78
CA ALA A 153 -8.23 14.88 19.81
C ALA A 153 -7.87 15.20 18.35
N GLU A 154 -7.24 16.34 18.10
CA GLU A 154 -6.83 16.80 16.76
C GLU A 154 -5.37 16.47 16.44
N ASN A 155 -4.64 15.78 17.34
CA ASN A 155 -3.24 15.43 17.12
C ASN A 155 -2.79 14.10 17.74
N ASN A 156 -3.74 13.26 18.15
CA ASN A 156 -3.47 12.03 18.87
C ASN A 156 -3.18 10.84 17.94
N ALA A 157 -3.59 10.85 16.66
CA ALA A 157 -3.25 9.76 15.76
C ALA A 157 -1.80 9.89 15.22
N VAL A 158 -1.03 8.81 15.30
CA VAL A 158 0.35 8.71 14.78
C VAL A 158 0.53 7.41 14.00
N ALA A 159 1.23 7.49 12.87
CA ALA A 159 1.81 6.35 12.15
C ALA A 159 3.34 6.40 12.25
N VAL A 160 3.96 5.26 12.48
CA VAL A 160 5.42 5.08 12.51
C VAL A 160 5.84 3.92 11.62
N VAL A 161 7.02 4.03 11.01
CA VAL A 161 7.56 3.04 10.08
C VAL A 161 9.09 2.96 10.24
N GLY A 162 9.68 1.79 9.99
CA GLY A 162 11.14 1.61 10.01
C GLY A 162 11.54 0.20 10.45
N GLU A 163 12.80 0.05 10.84
CA GLU A 163 13.31 -1.19 11.42
C GLU A 163 12.80 -1.34 12.87
N PRO A 164 12.57 -2.58 13.36
CA PRO A 164 12.30 -2.81 14.78
C PRO A 164 13.38 -2.17 15.67
N GLY A 165 12.95 -1.32 16.61
CA GLY A 165 13.85 -0.56 17.49
C GLY A 165 14.35 0.77 16.91
N ASN A 166 14.14 1.05 15.62
CA ASN A 166 14.49 2.30 14.96
C ASN A 166 13.35 2.78 14.03
N LEU A 167 12.14 2.88 14.57
CA LEU A 167 11.01 3.46 13.84
C LEU A 167 11.14 4.98 13.78
N GLN A 168 10.50 5.60 12.79
CA GLN A 168 10.36 7.05 12.66
C GLN A 168 8.91 7.42 12.39
N VAL A 169 8.54 8.67 12.72
CA VAL A 169 7.19 9.19 12.46
C VAL A 169 6.98 9.30 10.95
N LEU A 170 5.95 8.61 10.46
CA LEU A 170 5.51 8.68 9.07
C LEU A 170 4.49 9.80 8.89
N ALA A 171 3.48 9.84 9.75
CA ALA A 171 2.40 10.82 9.72
C ALA A 171 1.86 11.04 11.12
N ARG A 172 1.43 12.27 11.40
CA ARG A 172 0.71 12.60 12.62
C ARG A 172 -0.46 13.52 12.30
N GLU A 173 -1.58 13.26 12.96
CA GLU A 173 -2.75 14.12 12.87
C GLU A 173 -2.42 15.52 13.39
N GLY A 174 -2.93 16.54 12.73
CA GLY A 174 -2.64 17.94 13.02
C GLY A 174 -1.40 18.48 12.31
N ASP A 175 -0.54 17.63 11.73
CA ASP A 175 0.64 18.09 10.99
C ASP A 175 0.25 18.90 9.75
N PRO A 176 1.00 19.96 9.40
CA PRO A 176 0.72 20.77 8.23
C PRO A 176 0.91 19.98 6.94
N VAL A 177 0.11 20.30 5.92
CA VAL A 177 0.23 19.76 4.56
C VAL A 177 0.44 20.94 3.59
N PRO A 178 1.67 21.46 3.46
CA PRO A 178 1.93 22.70 2.72
C PRO A 178 1.54 22.62 1.25
N GLU A 179 1.74 21.46 0.61
CA GLU A 179 1.33 21.21 -0.78
C GLU A 179 -0.19 21.32 -1.00
N ALA A 180 -1.01 21.18 0.05
CA ALA A 180 -2.46 21.29 -0.05
C ALA A 180 -2.98 22.72 0.17
N GLY A 181 -2.11 23.63 0.63
CA GLY A 181 -2.42 25.04 0.89
C GLY A 181 -2.01 25.51 2.29
N ALA A 182 -1.83 26.83 2.44
CA ALA A 182 -1.48 27.43 3.71
C ALA A 182 -2.58 27.20 4.77
N GLY A 183 -2.20 26.68 5.94
CA GLY A 183 -3.11 26.38 7.04
C GLY A 183 -3.92 25.09 6.89
N VAL A 184 -3.65 24.30 5.85
CA VAL A 184 -4.18 22.94 5.70
C VAL A 184 -3.34 21.97 6.55
N ARG A 185 -4.03 21.04 7.21
CA ARG A 185 -3.43 20.01 8.08
C ARG A 185 -3.98 18.63 7.76
N MET A 186 -3.28 17.61 8.23
CA MET A 186 -3.79 16.24 8.27
C MET A 186 -4.88 16.15 9.34
N ALA A 187 -6.12 15.86 8.95
CA ALA A 187 -7.23 15.55 9.85
C ALA A 187 -7.32 14.04 10.18
N GLY A 188 -6.49 13.24 9.51
CA GLY A 188 -6.42 11.81 9.69
C GLY A 188 -5.64 11.18 8.53
N PHE A 189 -5.28 9.91 8.68
CA PHE A 189 -4.63 9.13 7.65
C PHE A 189 -5.09 7.68 7.72
N GLY A 190 -5.00 6.98 6.59
CA GLY A 190 -5.41 5.59 6.46
C GLY A 190 -4.30 4.60 6.85
N ILE A 191 -4.53 3.34 6.49
CA ILE A 191 -3.49 2.31 6.48
C ILE A 191 -2.38 2.74 5.52
N PHE A 192 -1.14 2.38 5.86
CA PHE A 192 0.03 2.62 5.04
C PHE A 192 0.74 1.31 4.67
N TRP A 193 1.44 1.35 3.54
CA TRP A 193 2.25 0.26 3.03
C TRP A 193 3.72 0.69 2.97
N VAL A 194 4.62 -0.28 2.93
CA VAL A 194 6.04 -0.08 2.65
C VAL A 194 6.51 -1.15 1.68
N ASN A 195 7.25 -0.78 0.64
CA ASN A 195 7.82 -1.74 -0.32
C ASN A 195 9.32 -1.98 -0.07
N ASN A 196 9.96 -2.80 -0.89
CA ASN A 196 11.39 -3.09 -0.77
C ASN A 196 12.33 -1.92 -1.10
N ARG A 197 11.83 -0.84 -1.70
CA ARG A 197 12.57 0.43 -1.89
C ARG A 197 12.54 1.34 -0.66
N SER A 198 11.85 0.93 0.41
CA SER A 198 11.52 1.82 1.53
C SER A 198 10.68 3.02 1.10
N ASP A 199 9.88 2.86 0.04
CA ASP A 199 8.82 3.79 -0.30
C ASP A 199 7.57 3.44 0.50
N VAL A 200 6.82 4.46 0.91
CA VAL A 200 5.57 4.34 1.66
C VAL A 200 4.41 4.88 0.86
N LEU A 201 3.24 4.25 0.99
CA LEU A 201 1.98 4.68 0.39
C LEU A 201 0.92 4.82 1.48
N TYR A 202 0.28 5.97 1.59
CA TYR A 202 -0.79 6.19 2.58
C TYR A 202 -1.79 7.26 2.15
N GLY A 203 -3.04 7.09 2.57
CA GLY A 203 -4.10 8.07 2.34
C GLY A 203 -4.12 9.10 3.46
N VAL A 204 -4.45 10.35 3.13
CA VAL A 204 -4.56 11.46 4.07
C VAL A 204 -5.92 12.14 3.89
N MET A 205 -6.58 12.39 5.02
CA MET A 205 -7.72 13.29 5.11
C MET A 205 -7.21 14.69 5.46
N LEU A 206 -7.62 15.69 4.71
CA LEU A 206 -7.24 17.08 4.88
C LEU A 206 -8.32 17.84 5.67
N ALA A 207 -7.91 18.84 6.43
CA ALA A 207 -8.79 19.87 6.98
C ALA A 207 -8.10 21.22 6.99
N GLY A 208 -8.88 22.30 6.90
CA GLY A 208 -8.35 23.66 6.90
C GLY A 208 -9.07 24.56 5.90
N PRO A 209 -8.53 25.77 5.66
CA PRO A 209 -9.09 26.70 4.68
C PRO A 209 -9.21 26.07 3.29
N GLY A 210 -10.36 26.25 2.63
CA GLY A 210 -10.60 25.76 1.27
C GLY A 210 -10.80 24.24 1.15
N ILE A 211 -10.74 23.49 2.26
CA ILE A 211 -11.03 22.07 2.27
C ILE A 211 -12.55 21.83 2.38
N THR A 212 -13.09 21.03 1.46
CA THR A 212 -14.50 20.64 1.40
C THR A 212 -14.61 19.13 1.23
N SER A 213 -15.83 18.58 1.31
CA SER A 213 -16.06 17.16 1.09
C SER A 213 -15.64 16.65 -0.30
N SER A 214 -15.47 17.55 -1.28
CA SER A 214 -15.08 17.23 -2.64
C SER A 214 -13.58 17.30 -2.92
N ASN A 215 -12.75 17.71 -1.95
CA ASN A 215 -11.29 17.85 -2.14
C ASN A 215 -10.43 17.47 -0.92
N GLN A 216 -11.05 16.79 0.06
CA GLN A 216 -10.45 16.50 1.36
C GLN A 216 -9.61 15.22 1.41
N TRP A 217 -9.57 14.40 0.35
CA TRP A 217 -8.75 13.19 0.34
C TRP A 217 -7.58 13.36 -0.62
N CYS A 218 -6.41 12.91 -0.18
CA CYS A 218 -5.25 12.77 -1.03
C CYS A 218 -4.47 11.52 -0.67
N VAL A 219 -3.52 11.16 -1.53
CA VAL A 219 -2.61 10.04 -1.31
C VAL A 219 -1.18 10.51 -1.40
N HIS A 220 -0.40 10.08 -0.43
CA HIS A 220 1.03 10.36 -0.32
C HIS A 220 1.84 9.14 -0.73
N PHE A 221 2.94 9.37 -1.44
CA PHE A 221 3.89 8.35 -1.82
C PHE A 221 5.32 8.87 -1.89
N GLY A 222 6.29 8.01 -1.60
CA GLY A 222 7.72 8.27 -1.75
C GLY A 222 8.54 7.62 -0.64
N PRO A 223 9.84 7.89 -0.57
CA PRO A 223 10.71 7.26 0.42
C PRO A 223 10.29 7.68 1.83
N ILE A 224 10.53 6.80 2.82
CA ILE A 224 10.30 7.12 4.23
C ILE A 224 11.01 8.43 4.58
N GLY A 225 10.28 9.36 5.23
CA GLY A 225 10.78 10.67 5.62
C GLY A 225 10.72 11.75 4.51
N ALA A 226 10.38 11.39 3.27
CA ALA A 226 10.19 12.35 2.18
C ALA A 226 8.99 12.03 1.27
N ALA A 227 8.01 11.26 1.78
CA ALA A 227 6.76 11.00 1.09
C ALA A 227 5.98 12.30 0.85
N ARG A 228 5.40 12.45 -0.34
CA ARG A 228 4.69 13.66 -0.78
C ARG A 228 3.33 13.32 -1.36
N MET A 229 2.40 14.27 -1.37
CA MET A 229 1.12 14.13 -2.06
C MET A 229 1.36 13.88 -3.56
N ILE A 230 0.76 12.80 -4.09
CA ILE A 230 0.87 12.39 -5.50
C ILE A 230 -0.48 12.39 -6.24
N LEU A 231 -1.60 12.52 -5.53
CA LEU A 231 -2.94 12.66 -6.11
C LEU A 231 -3.90 13.19 -5.05
N ARG A 232 -4.82 14.07 -5.43
CA ARG A 232 -5.83 14.65 -4.56
C ARG A 232 -7.21 14.71 -5.23
N ASP A 233 -8.27 14.57 -4.43
CA ASP A 233 -9.65 14.78 -4.88
C ASP A 233 -9.79 16.19 -5.45
N GLY A 234 -10.38 16.28 -6.65
CA GLY A 234 -10.51 17.52 -7.40
C GLY A 234 -9.33 17.85 -8.32
N ASP A 235 -8.23 17.10 -8.26
CA ASP A 235 -7.15 17.21 -9.26
C ASP A 235 -7.67 16.81 -10.65
N ARG A 236 -7.05 17.35 -11.70
CA ARG A 236 -7.32 16.92 -13.07
C ARG A 236 -7.12 15.40 -13.19
N ALA A 237 -8.08 14.71 -13.78
CA ALA A 237 -7.97 13.28 -14.06
C ALA A 237 -6.87 13.01 -15.10
N PRO A 238 -5.76 12.34 -14.74
CA PRO A 238 -4.65 12.11 -15.66
C PRO A 238 -5.08 11.27 -16.87
N GLY A 239 -4.62 11.60 -18.08
CA GLY A 239 -5.05 10.90 -19.30
C GLY A 239 -6.48 11.21 -19.77
N PHE A 240 -7.21 12.12 -19.11
CA PHE A 240 -8.50 12.62 -19.57
C PHE A 240 -8.40 14.06 -20.10
N PRO A 241 -9.36 14.48 -20.96
CA PRO A 241 -9.48 15.89 -21.37
C PRO A 241 -9.66 16.83 -20.19
N ASP A 242 -9.45 18.13 -20.44
CA ASP A 242 -9.75 19.17 -19.46
C ASP A 242 -11.23 19.12 -19.03
N GLY A 243 -11.48 19.42 -17.76
CA GLY A 243 -12.82 19.35 -17.15
C GLY A 243 -13.16 18.03 -16.47
N PHE A 244 -12.30 17.02 -16.57
CA PHE A 244 -12.39 15.80 -15.78
C PHE A 244 -11.53 15.91 -14.52
N THR A 245 -12.06 15.51 -13.36
CA THR A 245 -11.34 15.50 -12.09
C THR A 245 -11.46 14.17 -11.36
N VAL A 246 -10.44 13.84 -10.58
CA VAL A 246 -10.41 12.64 -9.74
C VAL A 246 -11.25 12.84 -8.48
N THR A 247 -11.94 11.79 -8.06
CA THR A 247 -12.71 11.76 -6.81
C THR A 247 -12.57 10.38 -6.13
N ALA A 248 -13.10 10.27 -4.91
CA ALA A 248 -13.17 9.04 -4.13
C ALA A 248 -11.79 8.44 -3.74
N LEU A 249 -10.78 9.28 -3.51
CA LEU A 249 -9.46 8.81 -3.09
C LEU A 249 -9.38 8.24 -1.67
N ARG A 250 -10.42 8.42 -0.85
CA ARG A 250 -10.49 7.89 0.53
C ARG A 250 -10.04 6.44 0.65
N ASN A 251 -10.46 5.61 -0.30
CA ASN A 251 -10.24 4.17 -0.24
C ASN A 251 -8.98 3.73 -0.99
N MET A 252 -8.29 4.61 -1.73
CA MET A 252 -7.19 4.23 -2.59
C MET A 252 -6.06 3.57 -1.79
N SER A 253 -5.74 4.03 -0.58
CA SER A 253 -4.68 3.40 0.22
C SER A 253 -5.05 2.02 0.76
N VAL A 254 -6.33 1.60 0.79
CA VAL A 254 -6.74 0.25 1.22
C VAL A 254 -7.08 -0.66 0.04
N SER A 255 -7.34 -0.09 -1.13
CA SER A 255 -7.73 -0.81 -2.34
C SER A 255 -6.65 -0.81 -3.42
N SER A 256 -5.44 -0.34 -3.11
CA SER A 256 -4.29 -0.36 -4.01
C SER A 256 -3.37 -1.55 -3.78
N ALA A 257 -2.61 -1.90 -4.82
CA ALA A 257 -1.40 -2.71 -4.73
C ALA A 257 -0.18 -1.83 -5.02
N MET A 258 0.94 -2.15 -4.38
CA MET A 258 2.23 -1.49 -4.57
C MET A 258 3.29 -2.56 -4.75
N ASN A 259 4.08 -2.47 -5.83
CA ASN A 259 5.16 -3.42 -6.09
C ASN A 259 6.52 -2.90 -5.59
N ASP A 260 7.56 -3.71 -5.75
CA ASP A 260 8.88 -3.40 -5.21
C ASP A 260 9.65 -2.37 -6.02
N VAL A 261 9.25 -2.13 -7.27
CA VAL A 261 9.83 -1.08 -8.11
C VAL A 261 9.16 0.28 -7.90
N GLY A 262 8.05 0.34 -7.16
CA GLY A 262 7.36 1.58 -6.80
C GLY A 262 6.22 1.97 -7.75
N ASP A 263 5.73 1.01 -8.54
CA ASP A 263 4.44 1.16 -9.20
C ASP A 263 3.31 1.02 -8.18
N ILE A 264 2.24 1.76 -8.42
CA ILE A 264 1.03 1.71 -7.61
C ILE A 264 -0.14 1.46 -8.54
N VAL A 265 -1.00 0.50 -8.21
CA VAL A 265 -2.26 0.29 -8.92
C VAL A 265 -3.40 0.47 -7.96
N GLY A 266 -4.30 1.41 -8.24
CA GLY A 266 -5.34 1.80 -7.31
C GLY A 266 -6.58 2.32 -8.04
N PRO A 267 -7.79 2.00 -7.56
CA PRO A 267 -9.00 2.54 -8.14
C PRO A 267 -9.36 3.90 -7.53
N SER A 268 -10.00 4.73 -8.35
CA SER A 268 -10.72 5.92 -7.89
C SER A 268 -11.96 6.14 -8.76
N CYS A 269 -12.68 7.20 -8.48
CA CYS A 269 -13.70 7.72 -9.38
C CYS A 269 -13.17 8.94 -10.15
N ILE A 270 -13.90 9.30 -11.21
CA ILE A 270 -13.78 10.57 -11.91
C ILE A 270 -15.14 11.26 -11.98
N GLN A 271 -15.14 12.57 -12.15
CA GLN A 271 -16.30 13.38 -12.51
C GLN A 271 -15.96 14.29 -13.70
N GLY A 272 -16.93 14.63 -14.53
CA GLY A 272 -16.73 15.46 -15.70
C GLY A 272 -17.85 15.32 -16.73
N PRO A 273 -17.74 15.99 -17.89
CA PRO A 273 -18.73 15.91 -18.97
C PRO A 273 -19.00 14.46 -19.41
N GLY A 274 -20.26 14.04 -19.41
CA GLY A 274 -20.67 12.70 -19.84
C GLY A 274 -20.29 11.56 -18.89
N VAL A 275 -19.78 11.87 -17.69
CA VAL A 275 -19.58 10.89 -16.63
C VAL A 275 -20.90 10.66 -15.88
N ILE A 276 -21.32 9.42 -15.77
CA ILE A 276 -22.53 8.96 -15.11
C ILE A 276 -22.11 7.99 -13.99
N GLU A 277 -22.48 8.34 -12.75
CA GLU A 277 -22.28 7.50 -11.58
C GLU A 277 -22.95 6.13 -11.76
N GLY A 278 -22.29 5.08 -11.27
CA GLY A 278 -22.67 3.69 -11.48
C GLY A 278 -22.47 3.14 -12.90
N VAL A 279 -22.09 3.97 -13.88
CA VAL A 279 -21.98 3.55 -15.29
C VAL A 279 -20.56 3.64 -15.82
N ASN A 280 -19.94 4.83 -15.79
CA ASN A 280 -18.63 5.05 -16.43
C ASN A 280 -17.69 5.97 -15.64
N HIS A 281 -17.81 5.95 -14.32
CA HIS A 281 -17.13 6.88 -13.42
C HIS A 281 -15.97 6.26 -12.64
N VAL A 282 -15.79 4.93 -12.68
CA VAL A 282 -14.72 4.25 -11.94
C VAL A 282 -13.54 4.01 -12.87
N VAL A 283 -12.33 4.31 -12.43
CA VAL A 283 -11.09 4.09 -13.18
C VAL A 283 -10.12 3.28 -12.31
N LEU A 284 -9.50 2.25 -12.88
CA LEU A 284 -8.31 1.64 -12.30
C LEU A 284 -7.09 2.36 -12.87
N TRP A 285 -6.26 2.90 -11.99
CA TRP A 285 -5.07 3.64 -12.37
C TRP A 285 -3.81 2.82 -12.12
N MET A 286 -2.76 3.13 -12.88
CA MET A 286 -1.39 2.78 -12.53
C MET A 286 -0.57 4.06 -12.40
N ARG A 287 0.15 4.23 -11.30
CA ARG A 287 1.29 5.14 -11.25
C ARG A 287 2.53 4.35 -11.62
N HIS A 288 3.10 4.60 -12.79
CA HIS A 288 4.33 3.92 -13.21
C HIS A 288 5.56 4.58 -12.57
N HIS A 289 6.52 3.79 -12.12
CA HIS A 289 7.68 4.27 -11.38
C HIS A 289 8.66 5.07 -12.26
N VAL A 290 8.82 4.69 -13.53
CA VAL A 290 9.58 5.47 -14.53
C VAL A 290 8.86 6.78 -14.87
N LEU A 291 7.59 6.70 -15.28
CA LEU A 291 6.82 7.89 -15.70
C LEU A 291 6.50 8.85 -14.55
N LYS A 292 6.48 8.34 -13.31
CA LYS A 292 6.13 9.07 -12.07
C LYS A 292 4.76 9.75 -12.09
N ARG A 293 3.89 9.38 -13.02
CA ARG A 293 2.51 9.89 -13.20
C ARG A 293 1.50 8.75 -13.24
N TRP A 294 0.24 9.09 -13.01
CA TRP A 294 -0.89 8.17 -13.11
C TRP A 294 -1.36 8.04 -14.56
N ILE A 295 -1.62 6.81 -14.98
CA ILE A 295 -2.20 6.45 -16.29
C ILE A 295 -3.43 5.55 -16.05
N PRO A 296 -4.52 5.74 -16.81
CA PRO A 296 -5.69 4.87 -16.71
C PRO A 296 -5.38 3.50 -17.34
N LEU A 297 -5.66 2.42 -16.61
CA LEU A 297 -5.56 1.05 -17.13
C LEU A 297 -6.90 0.53 -17.66
N LEU A 298 -7.98 0.84 -16.96
CA LEU A 298 -9.34 0.48 -17.36
C LEU A 298 -10.36 1.42 -16.73
N ARG A 299 -11.54 1.52 -17.35
CA ARG A 299 -12.63 2.36 -16.86
C ARG A 299 -13.96 1.61 -16.97
N SER A 300 -14.86 1.83 -16.01
CA SER A 300 -16.23 1.31 -16.14
C SER A 300 -16.93 1.90 -17.36
N GLY A 301 -17.84 1.13 -17.96
CA GLY A 301 -18.54 1.52 -19.18
C GLY A 301 -17.72 1.37 -20.48
N ASP A 302 -16.41 1.14 -20.40
CA ASP A 302 -15.62 0.77 -21.58
C ASP A 302 -15.98 -0.64 -22.06
N LEU A 303 -15.74 -0.90 -23.35
CA LEU A 303 -16.01 -2.20 -23.97
C LEU A 303 -14.75 -3.06 -24.00
N ILE A 304 -14.87 -4.31 -23.54
CA ILE A 304 -13.90 -5.37 -23.82
C ILE A 304 -14.65 -6.49 -24.54
N GLU A 305 -14.20 -6.82 -25.75
CA GLU A 305 -14.80 -7.89 -26.58
C GLU A 305 -16.33 -7.74 -26.74
N GLY A 306 -16.81 -6.49 -26.87
CA GLY A 306 -18.24 -6.19 -27.03
C GLY A 306 -19.07 -6.21 -25.73
N ARG A 307 -18.44 -6.37 -24.56
CA ARG A 307 -19.11 -6.35 -23.24
C ARG A 307 -18.70 -5.10 -22.45
N ASN A 308 -19.67 -4.43 -21.82
CA ASN A 308 -19.39 -3.25 -21.01
C ASN A 308 -18.85 -3.65 -19.64
N ILE A 309 -17.72 -3.08 -19.27
CA ILE A 309 -17.14 -3.23 -17.94
C ILE A 309 -18.09 -2.63 -16.90
N TYR A 310 -18.36 -3.37 -15.84
CA TYR A 310 -19.17 -2.92 -14.72
C TYR A 310 -18.28 -2.49 -13.55
N ALA A 311 -18.56 -1.31 -12.98
CA ALA A 311 -18.21 -0.95 -11.61
C ALA A 311 -19.16 0.14 -11.12
N GLY A 312 -19.88 -0.17 -10.05
CA GLY A 312 -20.78 0.73 -9.37
C GLY A 312 -20.06 1.65 -8.38
N TYR A 313 -18.94 1.20 -7.81
CA TYR A 313 -18.10 1.93 -6.86
C TYR A 313 -16.62 1.63 -7.09
N GLU A 314 -15.72 2.49 -6.62
CA GLU A 314 -14.27 2.31 -6.76
C GLU A 314 -13.76 0.98 -6.17
N LEU A 315 -14.43 0.49 -5.13
CA LEU A 315 -14.10 -0.79 -4.50
C LEU A 315 -14.37 -2.01 -5.38
N ASP A 316 -15.20 -1.90 -6.43
CA ASP A 316 -15.37 -2.99 -7.39
C ASP A 316 -14.07 -3.27 -8.17
N PHE A 317 -13.23 -2.25 -8.31
CA PHE A 317 -11.89 -2.37 -8.88
C PHE A 317 -10.78 -2.54 -7.83
N ALA A 318 -11.12 -2.71 -6.55
CA ALA A 318 -10.12 -2.90 -5.48
C ALA A 318 -9.10 -4.01 -5.81
N MET A 319 -7.83 -3.67 -5.65
CA MET A 319 -6.75 -4.63 -5.66
C MET A 319 -6.73 -5.35 -4.32
N LEU A 320 -6.32 -6.63 -4.34
CA LEU A 320 -6.00 -7.31 -3.09
C LEU A 320 -4.78 -6.60 -2.54
N SER A 321 -4.94 -5.99 -1.37
CA SER A 321 -3.93 -5.15 -0.75
C SER A 321 -2.68 -5.99 -0.48
N GLY A 322 -1.52 -5.53 -0.95
CA GLY A 322 -0.26 -6.23 -0.75
C GLY A 322 0.92 -5.41 -1.26
N GLY A 323 2.05 -5.54 -0.57
CA GLY A 323 3.30 -4.83 -0.83
C GLY A 323 4.39 -5.66 -1.52
N GLY A 324 4.04 -6.67 -2.33
CA GLY A 324 5.04 -7.43 -3.10
C GLY A 324 5.69 -8.61 -2.35
N ALA A 325 5.85 -8.51 -1.03
CA ALA A 325 6.58 -9.52 -0.27
C ALA A 325 5.72 -10.25 0.77
N ASP A 326 4.49 -9.79 1.01
CA ASP A 326 3.80 -10.03 2.28
C ASP A 326 2.99 -11.34 2.37
N GLY A 327 3.06 -12.16 1.32
CA GLY A 327 2.28 -13.39 1.15
C GLY A 327 0.77 -13.15 1.00
N TRP A 328 0.33 -11.91 0.83
CA TRP A 328 -1.03 -11.61 0.39
C TRP A 328 -1.14 -11.86 -1.11
N PRO A 329 -2.33 -12.27 -1.62
CA PRO A 329 -2.50 -12.48 -3.05
C PRO A 329 -2.23 -11.17 -3.81
N GLN A 330 -1.28 -11.21 -4.72
CA GLN A 330 -0.92 -10.04 -5.52
C GLN A 330 -1.60 -10.07 -6.88
N ASN A 331 -2.16 -8.92 -7.23
CA ASN A 331 -2.74 -8.66 -8.54
C ASN A 331 -1.84 -7.73 -9.38
N LEU A 332 -0.63 -7.41 -8.91
CA LEU A 332 0.38 -6.56 -9.55
C LEU A 332 1.75 -7.21 -9.29
N ASN A 333 2.61 -7.33 -10.30
CA ASN A 333 3.99 -7.76 -10.12
C ASN A 333 5.00 -6.63 -10.40
N ASP A 334 6.29 -6.90 -10.18
CA ASP A 334 7.38 -5.95 -10.41
C ASP A 334 7.63 -5.59 -11.89
N ARG A 335 6.94 -6.25 -12.83
CA ARG A 335 6.97 -5.90 -14.26
C ARG A 335 5.83 -4.97 -14.67
N GLY A 336 5.11 -4.39 -13.71
CA GLY A 336 3.93 -3.57 -13.99
C GLY A 336 2.77 -4.37 -14.62
N VAL A 337 2.76 -5.71 -14.48
CA VAL A 337 1.67 -6.53 -14.98
C VAL A 337 0.61 -6.70 -13.90
N VAL A 338 -0.62 -6.37 -14.24
CA VAL A 338 -1.79 -6.52 -13.39
C VAL A 338 -2.62 -7.72 -13.82
N VAL A 339 -3.09 -8.53 -12.87
CA VAL A 339 -4.10 -9.57 -13.13
C VAL A 339 -5.38 -9.20 -12.39
N LYS A 340 -6.48 -9.04 -13.12
CA LYS A 340 -7.74 -8.56 -12.55
C LYS A 340 -8.93 -9.38 -13.04
N ARG A 341 -9.81 -9.75 -12.10
CA ARG A 341 -11.17 -10.18 -12.41
C ARG A 341 -12.01 -8.95 -12.76
N ILE A 342 -12.47 -8.86 -14.00
CA ILE A 342 -13.29 -7.76 -14.51
C ILE A 342 -14.74 -8.23 -14.62
N PRO A 343 -15.68 -7.61 -13.90
CA PRO A 343 -17.11 -7.90 -14.04
C PRO A 343 -17.72 -7.12 -15.21
N PHE A 344 -18.75 -7.68 -15.84
CA PHE A 344 -19.47 -7.09 -16.96
C PHE A 344 -20.94 -6.84 -16.61
N THR A 345 -21.58 -5.91 -17.34
CA THR A 345 -22.99 -5.54 -17.10
C THR A 345 -24.00 -6.65 -17.40
N ASP A 346 -23.59 -7.69 -18.14
CA ASP A 346 -24.41 -8.87 -18.43
C ASP A 346 -24.37 -9.93 -17.29
N GLY A 347 -23.67 -9.62 -16.19
CA GLY A 347 -23.49 -10.51 -15.05
C GLY A 347 -22.33 -11.51 -15.20
N THR A 348 -21.64 -11.51 -16.34
CA THR A 348 -20.45 -12.34 -16.55
C THR A 348 -19.20 -11.68 -15.96
N TYR A 349 -18.09 -12.43 -15.92
CA TYR A 349 -16.78 -11.93 -15.53
C TYR A 349 -15.69 -12.58 -16.38
N GLY A 350 -14.56 -11.90 -16.54
CA GLY A 350 -13.34 -12.45 -17.13
C GLY A 350 -12.13 -12.20 -16.24
N ILE A 351 -11.08 -12.97 -16.41
CA ILE A 351 -9.77 -12.73 -15.79
C ILE A 351 -8.87 -12.18 -16.88
N TYR A 352 -8.35 -10.97 -16.66
CA TYR A 352 -7.55 -10.25 -17.64
C TYR A 352 -6.17 -9.97 -17.09
N ARG A 353 -5.19 -10.08 -17.98
CA ARG A 353 -3.87 -9.49 -17.80
C ARG A 353 -3.92 -8.07 -18.37
N LEU A 354 -3.59 -7.08 -17.55
CA LEU A 354 -3.48 -5.68 -17.93
C LEU A 354 -2.02 -5.28 -17.81
N SER A 355 -1.52 -4.54 -18.77
CA SER A 355 -0.16 -3.99 -18.75
C SER A 355 -0.24 -2.64 -19.45
N PRO A 356 0.41 -1.59 -18.92
CA PRO A 356 0.50 -0.36 -19.66
C PRO A 356 1.33 -0.61 -20.92
N ILE A 357 0.82 -0.17 -22.06
CA ILE A 357 1.59 -0.13 -23.30
C ILE A 357 2.32 1.22 -23.26
N LEU A 358 3.62 1.17 -23.02
CA LEU A 358 4.48 2.35 -22.84
C LEU A 358 5.50 2.38 -23.96
N ALA A 359 5.70 3.54 -24.58
CA ALA A 359 6.68 3.72 -25.65
C ALA A 359 6.51 2.82 -26.89
N ASP A 360 5.31 2.29 -27.12
CA ASP A 360 4.90 1.55 -28.33
C ASP A 360 4.75 2.50 -29.53
N ALA A 361 5.86 2.74 -30.20
CA ALA A 361 5.96 3.65 -31.33
C ALA A 361 5.51 3.00 -32.64
N ASP A 362 5.74 1.69 -32.81
CA ASP A 362 5.34 0.97 -34.02
C ASP A 362 3.87 0.46 -33.98
N ARG A 363 3.26 0.50 -32.79
CA ARG A 363 1.84 0.16 -32.50
C ARG A 363 1.53 -1.31 -32.64
N ASP A 364 2.51 -2.17 -32.39
CA ASP A 364 2.32 -3.61 -32.37
C ASP A 364 1.75 -4.13 -31.04
N GLY A 365 1.69 -3.26 -30.03
CA GLY A 365 1.13 -3.53 -28.71
C GLY A 365 2.16 -3.84 -27.64
N ASP A 366 3.47 -3.69 -27.92
CA ASP A 366 4.50 -3.81 -26.90
C ASP A 366 5.60 -2.70 -26.97
N LEU A 367 6.82 -2.97 -26.48
CA LEU A 367 7.94 -2.01 -26.35
C LEU A 367 9.23 -2.78 -26.63
N ASP A 368 9.53 -3.08 -27.87
CA ASP A 368 10.67 -3.91 -28.20
C ASP A 368 11.72 -3.17 -29.05
N SER A 369 12.71 -3.93 -29.53
CA SER A 369 13.82 -3.37 -30.30
C SER A 369 13.37 -2.58 -31.53
N ASP A 370 12.20 -2.86 -32.07
CA ASP A 370 11.65 -2.15 -33.21
C ASP A 370 11.19 -0.75 -32.80
N ASP A 371 10.58 -0.58 -31.61
CA ASP A 371 10.31 0.75 -31.03
C ASP A 371 11.60 1.52 -30.76
N TRP A 372 12.60 0.87 -30.15
CA TRP A 372 13.88 1.52 -29.88
C TRP A 372 14.56 2.01 -31.15
N ALA A 373 14.44 1.25 -32.25
CA ALA A 373 15.01 1.62 -33.54
C ALA A 373 14.34 2.87 -34.16
N LEU A 374 13.11 3.19 -33.78
CA LEU A 374 12.39 4.38 -34.25
C LEU A 374 12.76 5.65 -33.48
N GLN A 375 13.25 5.53 -32.25
CA GLN A 375 13.56 6.68 -31.39
C GLN A 375 14.60 7.68 -31.99
N PRO A 376 15.72 7.24 -32.61
CA PRO A 376 16.67 8.17 -33.23
C PRO A 376 16.07 9.08 -34.30
N ALA A 377 15.08 8.60 -35.06
CA ALA A 377 14.41 9.39 -36.09
C ALA A 377 13.51 10.50 -35.49
N CYS A 378 13.09 10.32 -34.24
CA CYS A 378 12.27 11.28 -33.52
C CYS A 378 13.08 12.36 -32.77
N LEU A 379 14.39 12.15 -32.57
CA LEU A 379 15.28 13.04 -31.81
C LEU A 379 15.70 14.32 -32.57
N GLU A 380 15.09 14.65 -33.72
CA GLU A 380 15.52 15.79 -34.53
C GLU A 380 14.83 17.13 -34.18
N ALA A 381 15.70 18.13 -33.96
CA ALA A 381 15.49 19.57 -33.81
C ALA A 381 14.68 20.05 -32.58
N VAL A 382 15.45 20.37 -31.52
CA VAL A 382 15.06 21.23 -30.38
C VAL A 382 14.10 22.34 -30.84
N GLY A 383 12.85 22.29 -30.34
CA GLY A 383 11.84 23.33 -30.58
C GLY A 383 10.80 23.03 -31.67
N ALA A 384 10.82 21.87 -32.32
CA ALA A 384 9.73 21.41 -33.19
C ALA A 384 8.61 20.74 -32.38
N ALA A 385 7.36 20.87 -32.85
CA ALA A 385 6.23 20.14 -32.27
C ALA A 385 6.34 18.65 -32.62
N LEU A 386 6.17 17.78 -31.62
CA LEU A 386 6.16 16.32 -31.79
C LEU A 386 5.18 15.89 -32.87
N SER A 387 5.66 15.10 -33.83
CA SER A 387 4.79 14.37 -34.75
C SER A 387 3.94 13.38 -33.96
N GLN A 388 2.80 12.97 -34.52
CA GLN A 388 1.94 11.98 -33.86
C GLN A 388 2.64 10.62 -33.64
N GLU A 389 3.62 10.30 -34.48
CA GLU A 389 4.44 9.08 -34.40
C GLU A 389 5.45 9.18 -33.24
N CYS A 390 6.05 10.34 -33.02
CA CYS A 390 7.06 10.52 -31.99
C CYS A 390 6.51 10.75 -30.58
N ARG A 391 5.20 10.98 -30.43
CA ARG A 391 4.55 11.15 -29.11
C ARG A 391 4.66 9.93 -28.20
N ALA A 392 4.88 8.73 -28.77
CA ALA A 392 5.14 7.53 -27.96
C ALA A 392 6.42 7.67 -27.12
N PHE A 393 7.38 8.47 -27.58
CA PHE A 393 8.65 8.69 -26.90
C PHE A 393 8.67 9.91 -25.97
N ASP A 394 7.65 10.78 -25.97
CA ASP A 394 7.51 11.86 -24.98
C ASP A 394 6.95 11.27 -23.67
N LEU A 395 7.84 10.69 -22.87
CA LEU A 395 7.49 9.87 -21.71
C LEU A 395 7.17 10.73 -20.50
N ASN A 396 7.77 11.91 -20.42
CA ASN A 396 7.52 12.88 -19.35
C ASN A 396 6.30 13.81 -19.65
N ASP A 397 5.79 13.82 -20.90
CA ASP A 397 4.64 14.59 -21.38
C ASP A 397 4.81 16.10 -21.21
N ASP A 398 6.03 16.58 -21.44
CA ASP A 398 6.37 18.01 -21.46
C ASP A 398 6.22 18.63 -22.86
N GLY A 399 5.90 17.83 -23.88
CA GLY A 399 5.70 18.27 -25.25
C GLY A 399 6.98 18.35 -26.07
N HIS A 400 8.10 17.85 -25.55
CA HIS A 400 9.38 17.76 -26.21
C HIS A 400 9.91 16.32 -26.19
N LEU A 401 10.79 16.00 -27.15
CA LEU A 401 11.60 14.79 -27.05
C LEU A 401 13.04 15.21 -26.77
N ASP A 402 13.53 14.87 -25.60
CA ASP A 402 14.90 15.19 -25.21
C ASP A 402 15.62 14.01 -24.51
N LEU A 403 16.81 14.28 -23.98
CA LEU A 403 17.62 13.25 -23.33
C LEU A 403 16.99 12.69 -22.05
N VAL A 404 16.06 13.40 -21.43
CA VAL A 404 15.26 12.89 -20.30
C VAL A 404 14.40 11.74 -20.77
N ASP A 405 13.70 11.91 -21.89
CA ASP A 405 12.87 10.84 -22.48
C ASP A 405 13.71 9.65 -22.93
N VAL A 406 14.88 9.88 -23.53
CA VAL A 406 15.80 8.81 -23.89
C VAL A 406 16.21 8.01 -22.64
N GLY A 407 16.52 8.70 -21.55
CA GLY A 407 16.83 8.05 -20.27
C GLY A 407 15.67 7.24 -19.73
N MET A 408 14.45 7.78 -19.79
CA MET A 408 13.23 7.07 -19.37
C MET A 408 12.95 5.85 -20.25
N LEU A 409 13.12 5.98 -21.58
CA LEU A 409 12.97 4.87 -22.52
C LEU A 409 13.99 3.78 -22.21
N GLN A 410 15.23 4.16 -21.88
CA GLN A 410 16.28 3.23 -21.49
C GLN A 410 15.91 2.47 -20.21
N GLU A 411 15.35 3.15 -19.21
CA GLU A 411 14.85 2.52 -17.98
C GLU A 411 13.74 1.51 -18.31
N LEU A 412 12.73 1.89 -19.10
CA LEU A 412 11.65 0.99 -19.54
C LEU A 412 12.16 -0.26 -20.27
N PHE A 413 13.25 -0.11 -21.03
CA PHE A 413 13.87 -1.21 -21.76
C PHE A 413 14.69 -2.15 -20.88
N GLN A 414 15.41 -1.60 -19.90
CA GLN A 414 16.26 -2.37 -18.99
C GLN A 414 15.45 -3.28 -18.05
N ASP A 415 14.18 -2.93 -17.81
CA ASP A 415 13.26 -3.74 -17.02
C ASP A 415 12.71 -4.98 -17.78
N ARG A 416 13.12 -5.20 -19.03
CA ARG A 416 12.79 -6.42 -19.81
C ARG A 416 13.84 -7.54 -19.63
N PRO A 417 13.42 -8.82 -19.50
CA PRO A 417 14.32 -9.95 -19.27
C PRO A 417 15.19 -10.36 -20.47
#